data_AF-A0A2C9LMM6-F1
#
_entry.id   AF-A0A2C9LMM6-F1
#
_cell.length_a   1.000
_cell.length_b   1.000
_cell.length_c   1.000
_cell.angle_alpha   90.00
_cell.angle_beta   90.00
_cell.angle_gamma   90.00
#
_symmetry.space_group_name_H-M   'P 1'
#
loop_
_entity.id
_entity.type
_entity.pdbx_description
1 polymer ?
#
loop_
_entity_poly.entity_id
_entity_poly.type
_entity_poly.pdbx_seq_one_letter_code
_entity_poly.pdbx_strand_id
1 'polypeptide(L)'
;MLIVTVATATFDDLVKVIQKLMKQADEDKEKIQENKQKIKNIQEDFDTRQQNLSPFKDILVNGKKDYKEMNTSDSILPDRPCNVNSTKRRLVLNLASGLKVMCDTMTDGGGWIIIQRRIKGMVDFNRDWQEYRDGFGDYNIGEFYLGNENIYKLTSSGNYELRVDLEINYSFYYALYSKFQIMNESNKYKLKISGYLGNATDSLAWHDNLNFSTYKDNKNNIPNCLFKYPGPGGWWFGAGHGSNLNGVWRSDRFNQGINWYGLTGYKKSAYFSEMKIREKY
;
A
#
# COMPACT_ATOMS: atom_id res chain seq x y z
N MET A 1 -3.50 -33.03 -23.40
CA MET A 1 -3.84 -33.42 -24.79
C MET A 1 -3.01 -34.66 -25.12
N LEU A 2 -3.64 -35.83 -25.22
CA LEU A 2 -2.96 -37.08 -25.56
C LEU A 2 -3.01 -37.24 -27.08
N ILE A 3 -1.88 -37.07 -27.76
CA ILE A 3 -1.78 -37.29 -29.20
C ILE A 3 -1.25 -38.70 -29.40
N VAL A 4 -2.03 -39.54 -30.08
CA VAL A 4 -1.65 -40.89 -30.49
C VAL A 4 -1.59 -40.90 -32.01
N THR A 5 -0.39 -41.03 -32.58
CA THR A 5 -0.16 -41.18 -34.02
C THR A 5 0.00 -42.67 -34.33
N VAL A 6 -0.90 -43.24 -35.13
CA VAL A 6 -0.82 -44.65 -35.57
C VAL A 6 -0.80 -44.68 -37.10
N ALA A 7 0.21 -45.33 -37.69
CA ALA A 7 0.41 -45.37 -39.15
C ALA A 7 -0.70 -46.15 -39.88
N THR A 8 -1.35 -47.11 -39.22
CA THR A 8 -2.63 -47.74 -39.60
C THR A 8 -3.32 -48.21 -38.32
N ALA A 9 -4.37 -47.52 -37.87
CA ALA A 9 -5.08 -47.89 -36.64
C ALA A 9 -5.90 -49.17 -36.83
N THR A 10 -5.76 -50.13 -35.90
CA THR A 10 -6.59 -51.34 -35.88
C THR A 10 -7.86 -51.13 -35.06
N PHE A 11 -8.86 -52.01 -35.23
CA PHE A 11 -10.09 -51.98 -34.42
C PHE A 11 -9.79 -52.09 -32.92
N ASP A 12 -8.79 -52.88 -32.52
CA ASP A 12 -8.38 -53.05 -31.13
C ASP A 12 -7.74 -51.79 -30.54
N ASP A 13 -7.02 -51.01 -31.35
CA ASP A 13 -6.45 -49.73 -30.92
C ASP A 13 -7.56 -48.70 -30.64
N LEU A 14 -8.62 -48.69 -31.48
CA LEU A 14 -9.80 -47.85 -31.26
C LEU A 14 -10.54 -48.23 -29.98
N VAL A 15 -10.69 -49.53 -29.70
CA VAL A 15 -11.33 -50.02 -28.46
C VAL A 15 -10.56 -49.56 -27.23
N LYS A 16 -9.22 -49.66 -27.23
CA LYS A 16 -8.37 -49.19 -26.12
C LYS A 16 -8.50 -47.69 -25.87
N VAL A 17 -8.55 -46.90 -26.94
CA VAL A 17 -8.76 -45.44 -26.83
C VAL A 17 -10.12 -45.12 -26.22
N ILE A 18 -11.19 -45.79 -26.67
CA ILE A 18 -12.54 -45.60 -26.14
C ILE A 18 -12.59 -45.96 -24.65
N GLN A 19 -12.01 -47.10 -24.23
CA GLN A 19 -11.96 -47.50 -22.82
C GLN A 19 -11.22 -46.47 -21.95
N LYS A 20 -10.12 -45.91 -22.45
CA LYS A 20 -9.36 -44.87 -21.74
C LYS A 20 -10.16 -43.57 -21.60
N LEU A 21 -10.90 -43.18 -22.65
CA LEU A 21 -11.76 -41.99 -22.61
C LEU A 21 -12.94 -42.18 -21.66
N MET A 22 -13.56 -43.37 -21.63
CA MET A 22 -14.63 -43.68 -20.68
C MET A 22 -14.14 -43.58 -19.24
N LYS A 23 -12.99 -44.17 -18.92
CA LYS A 23 -12.40 -44.06 -17.59
C LYS A 23 -12.11 -42.60 -17.19
N GLN A 24 -11.57 -41.81 -18.11
CA GLN A 24 -11.31 -40.39 -17.85
C GLN A 24 -12.62 -39.62 -17.60
N ALA A 25 -13.67 -39.92 -18.35
CA ALA A 25 -14.98 -39.29 -18.17
C ALA A 25 -15.59 -39.63 -16.81
N ASP A 26 -15.42 -40.85 -16.31
CA ASP A 26 -15.87 -41.26 -14.98
C ASP A 26 -15.09 -40.50 -13.88
N GLU A 27 -13.76 -40.42 -13.97
CA GLU A 27 -12.93 -39.67 -13.03
C GLU A 27 -13.27 -38.16 -13.01
N ASP A 28 -13.53 -37.58 -14.18
CA ASP A 28 -13.91 -36.17 -14.29
C ASP A 28 -15.32 -35.92 -13.72
N LYS A 29 -16.24 -36.88 -13.88
CA LYS A 29 -17.58 -36.82 -13.28
C LYS A 29 -17.53 -36.81 -11.75
N GLU A 30 -16.66 -37.62 -11.15
CA GLU A 30 -16.45 -37.63 -9.69
C GLU A 30 -15.92 -36.28 -9.18
N LYS A 31 -14.91 -35.71 -9.85
CA LYS A 31 -14.38 -34.37 -9.52
C LYS A 31 -15.42 -33.27 -9.66
N ILE A 32 -16.26 -33.34 -10.69
CA ILE A 32 -17.38 -32.39 -10.87
C ILE A 32 -18.36 -32.50 -9.71
N GLN A 33 -18.65 -33.71 -9.24
CA GLN A 33 -19.56 -33.93 -8.12
C GLN A 33 -18.99 -33.41 -6.80
N GLU A 34 -17.70 -33.62 -6.54
CA GLU A 34 -17.00 -33.06 -5.39
C GLU A 34 -17.03 -31.52 -5.41
N ASN A 35 -16.74 -30.91 -6.56
CA ASN A 35 -16.77 -29.46 -6.71
C ASN A 35 -18.18 -28.87 -6.53
N LYS A 36 -19.22 -29.56 -7.00
CA LYS A 36 -20.61 -29.16 -6.75
C LYS A 36 -20.92 -29.10 -5.26
N GLN A 37 -20.45 -30.08 -4.48
CA GLN A 37 -20.65 -30.08 -3.04
C GLN A 37 -19.88 -28.94 -2.35
N LYS A 38 -18.64 -28.68 -2.75
CA LYS A 38 -17.87 -27.54 -2.23
C LYS A 38 -18.55 -26.19 -2.49
N ILE A 39 -19.09 -25.99 -3.70
CA ILE A 39 -19.84 -24.78 -4.05
C ILE A 39 -21.09 -24.62 -3.18
N LYS A 40 -21.82 -25.72 -2.92
CA LYS A 40 -22.99 -25.69 -2.05
C LYS A 40 -22.63 -25.24 -0.63
N ASN A 41 -21.56 -25.79 -0.06
CA ASN A 41 -21.09 -25.40 1.28
C ASN A 41 -20.66 -23.92 1.33
N ILE A 42 -20.01 -23.41 0.27
CA ILE A 42 -19.63 -21.99 0.17
C ILE A 42 -20.87 -21.10 0.10
N GLN A 43 -21.89 -21.51 -0.64
CA GLN A 43 -23.15 -20.77 -0.75
C GLN A 43 -23.84 -20.68 0.62
N GLU A 44 -23.88 -21.78 1.37
CA GLU A 44 -24.46 -21.81 2.72
C GLU A 44 -23.69 -20.89 3.70
N ASP A 45 -22.35 -20.87 3.66
CA ASP A 45 -21.54 -19.94 4.47
C ASP A 45 -21.78 -18.48 4.07
N PHE A 46 -21.87 -18.20 2.76
CA PHE A 46 -22.17 -16.87 2.25
C PHE A 46 -23.55 -16.36 2.72
N ASP A 47 -24.58 -17.19 2.59
CA ASP A 47 -25.95 -16.86 3.01
C ASP A 47 -26.01 -16.62 4.54
N THR A 48 -25.30 -17.43 5.31
CA THR A 48 -25.19 -17.27 6.78
C THR A 48 -24.53 -15.93 7.15
N ARG A 49 -23.42 -15.57 6.49
CA ARG A 49 -22.77 -14.28 6.71
C ARG A 49 -23.67 -13.12 6.29
N GLN A 50 -24.40 -13.25 5.19
CA GLN A 50 -25.32 -12.22 4.73
C GLN A 50 -26.46 -11.98 5.73
N GLN A 51 -27.02 -13.05 6.33
CA GLN A 51 -28.02 -12.93 7.39
C GLN A 51 -27.46 -12.23 8.63
N ASN A 52 -26.24 -12.58 9.05
CA ASN A 52 -25.55 -11.94 10.18
C ASN A 52 -25.24 -10.45 9.93
N LEU A 53 -25.09 -10.03 8.68
CA LEU A 53 -24.93 -8.62 8.30
C LEU A 53 -26.26 -7.86 8.19
N SER A 54 -27.41 -8.55 8.12
CA SER A 54 -28.72 -7.89 7.93
C SER A 54 -29.09 -6.90 9.04
N PRO A 55 -28.87 -7.20 10.35
CA PRO A 55 -29.23 -6.27 11.43
C PRO A 55 -28.40 -4.96 11.39
N PHE A 56 -27.20 -5.01 10.82
CA PHE A 56 -26.32 -3.84 10.71
C PHE A 56 -26.69 -2.92 9.55
N LYS A 57 -27.45 -3.40 8.56
CA LYS A 57 -27.93 -2.56 7.45
C LYS A 57 -28.91 -1.50 7.94
N ASP A 58 -29.81 -1.86 8.86
CA ASP A 58 -30.79 -0.93 9.39
C ASP A 58 -30.15 0.14 10.29
N ILE A 59 -29.10 -0.24 11.03
CA ILE A 59 -28.26 0.70 11.81
C ILE A 59 -27.58 1.70 10.87
N LEU A 60 -27.05 1.27 9.72
CA LEU A 60 -26.44 2.16 8.73
C LEU A 60 -27.44 3.11 8.06
N VAL A 61 -28.69 2.67 7.86
CA VAL A 61 -29.75 3.50 7.25
C VAL A 61 -30.26 4.53 8.25
N ASN A 62 -30.46 4.15 9.51
CA ASN A 62 -30.90 5.08 10.55
C ASN A 62 -29.80 6.05 10.95
N GLY A 63 -28.55 5.59 11.09
CA GLY A 63 -27.40 6.47 11.33
C GLY A 63 -27.16 7.51 10.23
N LYS A 64 -27.61 7.27 8.99
CA LYS A 64 -27.59 8.28 7.90
C LYS A 64 -28.64 9.38 8.07
N LYS A 65 -29.77 9.11 8.74
CA LYS A 65 -30.79 10.13 9.05
C LYS A 65 -30.27 11.04 10.15
N ASP A 66 -29.72 10.47 11.21
CA ASP A 66 -29.13 11.22 12.32
C ASP A 66 -27.94 12.09 11.85
N TYR A 67 -27.17 11.62 10.86
CA TYR A 67 -26.07 12.38 10.24
C TYR A 67 -26.52 13.65 9.49
N LYS A 68 -27.79 13.74 9.05
CA LYS A 68 -28.30 14.95 8.39
C LYS A 68 -28.68 16.04 9.38
N GLU A 69 -29.01 15.69 10.62
CA GLU A 69 -29.40 16.65 11.67
C GLU A 69 -28.19 17.30 12.36
N MET A 70 -26.99 16.71 12.25
CA MET A 70 -25.73 17.27 12.79
C MET A 70 -25.01 18.30 11.88
N ASN A 71 -25.45 18.52 10.64
CA ASN A 71 -24.75 19.42 9.69
C ASN A 71 -25.26 20.87 9.70
N THR A 72 -25.89 21.31 10.79
CA THR A 72 -26.21 22.72 11.04
C THR A 72 -25.62 23.22 12.36
N SER A 73 -24.33 22.98 12.58
CA SER A 73 -23.56 23.75 13.55
C SER A 73 -22.13 23.96 13.06
N ASP A 74 -21.76 25.23 13.05
CA ASP A 74 -20.48 25.88 12.76
C ASP A 74 -19.19 25.04 12.77
N SER A 75 -18.29 25.43 11.87
CA SER A 75 -16.93 24.95 11.68
C SER A 75 -16.09 24.97 12.97
N ILE A 76 -16.09 23.86 13.70
CA ILE A 76 -15.07 23.57 14.70
C ILE A 76 -13.91 22.91 13.96
N LEU A 77 -12.82 23.66 13.72
CA LEU A 77 -11.54 23.06 13.35
C LEU A 77 -11.18 22.06 14.45
N PRO A 78 -10.88 20.79 14.14
CA PRO A 78 -10.54 19.82 15.17
C PRO A 78 -9.28 20.30 15.89
N ASP A 79 -9.26 20.20 17.22
CA ASP A 79 -8.10 20.55 18.07
C ASP A 79 -6.81 19.83 17.64
N ARG A 80 -6.95 18.73 16.87
CA ARG A 80 -5.84 17.89 16.38
C ARG A 80 -5.97 17.62 14.88
N PRO A 81 -4.87 17.65 14.11
CA PRO A 81 -4.89 17.29 12.70
C PRO A 81 -5.49 15.89 12.47
N CYS A 82 -6.44 15.79 11.53
CA CYS A 82 -7.11 14.55 11.14
C CYS A 82 -7.87 13.78 12.26
N ASN A 83 -8.01 14.34 13.46
CA ASN A 83 -8.84 13.75 14.52
C ASN A 83 -10.30 14.18 14.32
N VAL A 84 -10.97 13.52 13.38
CA VAL A 84 -12.33 13.83 12.97
C VAL A 84 -13.20 12.59 13.04
N ASN A 85 -14.41 12.73 13.59
CA ASN A 85 -15.39 11.65 13.57
C ASN A 85 -15.98 11.53 12.16
N SER A 86 -15.56 10.51 11.41
CA SER A 86 -16.00 10.30 10.03
C SER A 86 -16.25 8.83 9.73
N THR A 87 -17.34 8.57 9.01
CA THR A 87 -17.63 7.24 8.45
C THR A 87 -16.79 6.92 7.20
N LYS A 88 -16.09 7.92 6.63
CA LYS A 88 -15.19 7.72 5.49
C LYS A 88 -13.79 7.45 5.99
N ARG A 89 -13.20 6.32 5.56
CA ARG A 89 -11.82 5.94 5.86
C ARG A 89 -10.77 6.93 5.33
N ARG A 90 -11.07 7.62 4.23
CA ARG A 90 -10.21 8.60 3.60
C ARG A 90 -10.99 9.89 3.46
N LEU A 91 -10.50 10.94 4.09
CA LEU A 91 -11.11 12.27 4.07
C LEU A 91 -10.06 13.29 3.67
N VAL A 92 -10.40 14.21 2.77
CA VAL A 92 -9.53 15.32 2.40
C VAL A 92 -10.04 16.57 3.09
N LEU A 93 -9.17 17.27 3.81
CA LEU A 93 -9.51 18.49 4.57
C LEU A 93 -8.35 19.49 4.53
N ASN A 94 -8.64 20.73 4.91
CA ASN A 94 -7.62 21.77 5.12
C ASN A 94 -7.32 21.88 6.61
N LEU A 95 -6.04 21.86 6.96
CA LEU A 95 -5.57 22.16 8.32
C LEU A 95 -5.69 23.66 8.62
N ALA A 96 -5.57 24.04 9.90
CA ALA A 96 -5.55 25.44 10.32
C ALA A 96 -4.44 26.26 9.65
N SER A 97 -3.35 25.61 9.23
CA SER A 97 -2.26 26.22 8.45
C SER A 97 -2.64 26.51 6.99
N GLY A 98 -3.83 26.12 6.53
CA GLY A 98 -4.24 26.14 5.12
C GLY A 98 -3.72 24.96 4.29
N LEU A 99 -2.88 24.09 4.88
CA LEU A 99 -2.38 22.90 4.18
C LEU A 99 -3.51 21.89 3.96
N LYS A 100 -3.77 21.56 2.70
CA LYS A 100 -4.68 20.49 2.30
C LYS A 100 -4.02 19.13 2.55
N VAL A 101 -4.70 18.22 3.23
CA VAL A 101 -4.19 16.88 3.55
C VAL A 101 -5.25 15.79 3.34
N MET A 102 -4.80 14.56 3.14
CA MET A 102 -5.65 13.38 3.21
C MET A 102 -5.46 12.67 4.55
N CYS A 103 -6.56 12.43 5.25
CA CYS A 103 -6.60 11.77 6.55
C CYS A 103 -7.00 10.29 6.44
N ASP A 104 -6.37 9.43 7.24
CA ASP A 104 -6.89 8.10 7.59
C ASP A 104 -7.54 8.16 8.97
N THR A 105 -8.86 8.01 8.97
CA THR A 105 -9.74 8.20 10.14
C THR A 105 -10.06 6.90 10.87
N MET A 106 -9.58 5.74 10.38
CA MET A 106 -9.99 4.43 10.93
C MET A 106 -8.81 3.55 11.33
N THR A 107 -7.70 3.58 10.60
CA THR A 107 -6.57 2.68 10.87
C THR A 107 -5.97 3.01 12.23
N ASP A 108 -5.83 2.01 13.10
CA ASP A 108 -5.24 2.16 14.44
C ASP A 108 -5.88 3.31 15.26
N GLY A 109 -7.21 3.44 15.21
CA GLY A 109 -7.94 4.51 15.91
C GLY A 109 -7.99 5.86 15.17
N GLY A 110 -7.44 5.96 13.96
CA GLY A 110 -7.53 7.16 13.13
C GLY A 110 -6.57 8.29 13.56
N GLY A 111 -6.84 9.51 13.08
CA GLY A 111 -6.01 10.68 13.40
C GLY A 111 -4.74 10.80 12.56
N TRP A 112 -4.63 10.04 11.46
CA TRP A 112 -3.40 10.00 10.67
C TRP A 112 -3.45 10.96 9.48
N ILE A 113 -2.40 11.74 9.28
CA ILE A 113 -2.13 12.48 8.05
C ILE A 113 -1.35 11.57 7.11
N ILE A 114 -1.89 11.27 5.92
CA ILE A 114 -1.17 10.50 4.90
C ILE A 114 -0.19 11.45 4.18
N ILE A 115 1.09 11.09 4.20
CA ILE A 115 2.18 11.86 3.59
C ILE A 115 2.65 11.28 2.25
N GLN A 116 2.37 10.01 2.00
CA GLN A 116 2.67 9.32 0.74
C GLN A 116 1.64 8.22 0.51
N ARG A 117 1.20 8.05 -0.74
CA ARG A 117 0.25 6.99 -1.12
C ARG A 117 0.49 6.47 -2.53
N ARG A 118 0.58 5.14 -2.67
CA ARG A 118 0.75 4.38 -3.93
C ARG A 118 -0.30 3.28 -3.99
N ILE A 119 -1.11 3.26 -5.04
CA ILE A 119 -2.26 2.35 -5.20
C ILE A 119 -2.40 1.73 -6.60
N LYS A 120 -2.03 2.45 -7.67
CA LYS A 120 -2.34 2.07 -9.06
C LYS A 120 -1.25 2.41 -10.07
N GLY A 121 -0.27 3.25 -9.74
CA GLY A 121 0.82 3.65 -10.63
C GLY A 121 0.43 4.69 -11.68
N MET A 122 -0.58 5.51 -11.39
CA MET A 122 -1.05 6.60 -12.24
C MET A 122 -0.19 7.86 -12.10
N VAL A 123 0.58 7.99 -11.02
CA VAL A 123 1.51 9.10 -10.79
C VAL A 123 2.95 8.58 -10.86
N ASP A 124 3.77 9.21 -11.68
CA ASP A 124 5.22 8.98 -11.69
C ASP A 124 5.85 9.58 -10.43
N PHE A 125 6.67 8.79 -9.72
CA PHE A 125 7.40 9.20 -8.52
C PHE A 125 8.89 9.43 -8.79
N ASN A 126 9.39 9.20 -10.02
CA ASN A 126 10.77 9.54 -10.37
C ASN A 126 10.94 11.04 -10.66
N ARG A 127 10.72 11.84 -9.61
CA ARG A 127 10.69 13.30 -9.63
C ARG A 127 12.00 13.91 -9.16
N ASP A 128 12.20 15.19 -9.48
CA ASP A 128 13.37 15.96 -9.01
C ASP A 128 13.18 16.56 -7.62
N TRP A 129 14.23 17.20 -7.11
CA TRP A 129 14.26 17.81 -5.78
C TRP A 129 13.13 18.79 -5.55
N GLN A 130 12.87 19.67 -6.52
CA GLN A 130 11.86 20.71 -6.37
C GLN A 130 10.46 20.10 -6.27
N GLU A 131 10.16 19.12 -7.12
CA GLU A 131 8.89 18.39 -7.06
C GLU A 131 8.73 17.65 -5.72
N TYR A 132 9.78 16.99 -5.21
CA TYR A 132 9.75 16.35 -3.89
C TYR A 132 9.64 17.33 -2.73
N ARG A 133 10.20 18.53 -2.87
CA ARG A 133 10.10 19.62 -1.89
C ARG A 133 8.66 20.09 -1.77
N ASP A 134 8.06 20.44 -2.91
CA ASP A 134 6.77 21.12 -2.99
C ASP A 134 5.59 20.14 -2.88
N GLY A 135 5.81 18.87 -3.27
CA GLY A 135 4.79 17.83 -3.32
C GLY A 135 4.19 17.66 -4.72
N PHE A 136 3.63 16.48 -4.98
CA PHE A 136 3.06 16.14 -6.29
C PHE A 136 2.00 15.05 -6.19
N GLY A 137 1.25 14.86 -7.28
CA GLY A 137 0.15 13.90 -7.38
C GLY A 137 -1.21 14.55 -7.11
N ASP A 138 -2.23 13.73 -6.90
CA ASP A 138 -3.61 14.19 -6.76
C ASP A 138 -4.40 13.29 -5.79
N TYR A 139 -5.07 13.91 -4.83
CA TYR A 139 -5.98 13.23 -3.90
C TYR A 139 -7.17 12.55 -4.59
N ASN A 140 -7.65 13.08 -5.72
CA ASN A 140 -8.74 12.49 -6.50
C ASN A 140 -8.31 11.17 -7.16
N ILE A 141 -7.07 11.13 -7.66
CA ILE A 141 -6.45 9.90 -8.19
C ILE A 141 -6.11 8.96 -7.04
N GLY A 142 -5.74 9.52 -5.88
CA GLY A 142 -5.39 8.79 -4.67
C GLY A 142 -3.90 8.45 -4.56
N GLU A 143 -3.06 8.98 -5.45
CA GLU A 143 -1.60 8.84 -5.40
C GLU A 143 -0.93 10.20 -5.33
N PHE A 144 -0.08 10.37 -4.33
CA PHE A 144 0.60 11.63 -4.09
C PHE A 144 1.79 11.46 -3.14
N TYR A 145 2.63 12.49 -3.13
CA TYR A 145 3.62 12.77 -2.10
C TYR A 145 3.35 14.17 -1.56
N LEU A 146 3.22 14.32 -0.24
CA LEU A 146 2.76 15.57 0.38
C LEU A 146 3.76 16.74 0.19
N GLY A 147 5.04 16.42 -0.05
CA GLY A 147 6.12 17.39 -0.16
C GLY A 147 6.94 17.47 1.12
N ASN A 148 8.26 17.44 0.98
CA ASN A 148 9.19 17.46 2.11
C ASN A 148 9.02 18.72 2.96
N GLU A 149 8.76 19.88 2.35
CA GLU A 149 8.61 21.11 3.12
C GLU A 149 7.35 21.07 4.00
N ASN A 150 6.27 20.46 3.52
CA ASN A 150 5.05 20.27 4.28
C ASN A 150 5.25 19.25 5.41
N ILE A 151 5.93 18.14 5.12
CA ILE A 151 6.24 17.11 6.13
C ILE A 151 7.17 17.66 7.21
N TYR A 152 8.16 18.48 6.84
CA TYR A 152 9.04 19.16 7.78
C TYR A 152 8.24 20.07 8.70
N LYS A 153 7.42 20.97 8.15
CA LYS A 153 6.60 21.90 8.95
C LYS A 153 5.73 21.14 9.95
N LEU A 154 5.06 20.07 9.52
CA LEU A 154 4.23 19.22 10.38
C LEU A 154 5.04 18.56 11.50
N THR A 155 6.22 18.02 11.20
CA THR A 155 7.02 17.23 12.15
C THR A 155 8.09 18.04 12.90
N SER A 156 8.17 19.35 12.64
CA SER A 156 9.16 20.25 13.25
C SER A 156 8.83 20.59 14.71
N SER A 157 7.55 20.56 15.07
CA SER A 157 7.03 20.81 16.41
C SER A 157 6.26 19.58 16.90
N GLY A 158 6.48 19.17 18.16
CA GLY A 158 5.78 18.01 18.73
C GLY A 158 6.44 16.66 18.42
N ASN A 159 5.85 15.59 18.92
CA ASN A 159 6.32 14.23 18.70
C ASN A 159 5.40 13.54 17.71
N TYR A 160 5.92 13.10 16.57
CA TYR A 160 5.13 12.37 15.58
C TYR A 160 5.56 10.91 15.51
N GLU A 161 4.58 10.03 15.45
CA GLU A 161 4.79 8.65 15.02
C GLU A 161 4.59 8.53 13.51
N LEU A 162 5.28 7.57 12.89
CA LEU A 162 5.09 7.18 11.50
C LEU A 162 4.55 5.76 11.43
N ARG A 163 3.52 5.56 10.63
CA ARG A 163 3.05 4.25 10.20
C ARG A 163 3.24 4.09 8.69
N VAL A 164 3.77 2.94 8.29
CA VAL A 164 3.87 2.49 6.90
C VAL A 164 2.96 1.28 6.75
N ASP A 165 1.95 1.37 5.88
CA ASP A 165 1.11 0.23 5.49
C ASP A 165 1.52 -0.26 4.10
N LEU A 166 1.60 -1.59 3.94
CA LEU A 166 2.06 -2.25 2.71
C LEU A 166 1.13 -3.42 2.36
N GLU A 167 0.93 -3.63 1.06
CA GLU A 167 0.36 -4.87 0.53
C GLU A 167 1.36 -5.53 -0.42
N ILE A 168 1.70 -6.79 -0.18
CA ILE A 168 2.66 -7.56 -0.98
C ILE A 168 2.06 -8.94 -1.21
N ASN A 169 1.86 -9.32 -2.48
CA ASN A 169 1.24 -10.60 -2.85
C ASN A 169 -0.04 -10.89 -2.04
N TYR A 170 -0.93 -9.90 -1.97
CA TYR A 170 -2.22 -10.01 -1.25
C TYR A 170 -2.12 -10.18 0.27
N SER A 171 -0.93 -10.01 0.86
CA SER A 171 -0.72 -9.98 2.31
C SER A 171 -0.47 -8.56 2.79
N PHE A 172 -1.06 -8.20 3.94
CA PHE A 172 -0.96 -6.88 4.53
C PHE A 172 0.10 -6.83 5.63
N TYR A 173 0.96 -5.82 5.55
CA TYR A 173 2.03 -5.58 6.52
C TYR A 173 1.99 -4.13 6.98
N TYR A 174 2.52 -3.89 8.18
CA TYR A 174 2.78 -2.55 8.68
C TYR A 174 4.07 -2.46 9.48
N ALA A 175 4.69 -1.28 9.41
CA ALA A 175 5.78 -0.84 10.28
C ALA A 175 5.35 0.46 10.98
N LEU A 176 5.54 0.53 12.29
CA LEU A 176 5.26 1.67 13.13
C LEU A 176 6.57 2.14 13.76
N TYR A 177 6.77 3.45 13.81
CA TYR A 177 7.92 4.09 14.46
C TYR A 177 7.40 5.15 15.42
N SER A 178 7.72 5.02 16.70
CA SER A 178 7.24 5.96 17.73
C SER A 178 7.78 7.37 17.59
N LYS A 179 8.87 7.55 16.84
CA LYS A 179 9.45 8.86 16.49
C LYS A 179 9.72 8.93 15.00
N PHE A 180 9.22 9.98 14.37
CA PHE A 180 9.49 10.36 13.00
C PHE A 180 9.58 11.88 12.88
N GLN A 181 10.65 12.34 12.28
CA GLN A 181 10.87 13.74 11.95
C GLN A 181 11.78 13.82 10.73
N ILE A 182 11.61 14.87 9.94
CA ILE A 182 12.60 15.27 8.95
C ILE A 182 13.11 16.66 9.29
N MET A 183 14.37 16.95 8.97
CA MET A 183 14.95 18.28 9.18
C MET A 183 14.52 19.26 8.08
N ASN A 184 14.91 20.54 8.18
CA ASN A 184 14.64 21.53 7.15
C ASN A 184 15.43 21.30 5.85
N GLU A 185 15.13 22.09 4.81
CA GLU A 185 15.78 22.00 3.50
C GLU A 185 17.30 22.20 3.55
N SER A 186 17.81 23.11 4.39
CA SER A 186 19.27 23.34 4.53
C SER A 186 19.99 22.13 5.12
N ASN A 187 19.30 21.30 5.90
CA ASN A 187 19.75 19.99 6.36
C ASN A 187 19.28 18.84 5.45
N LYS A 188 18.90 19.16 4.20
CA LYS A 188 18.50 18.21 3.15
C LYS A 188 17.40 17.24 3.58
N TYR A 189 16.42 17.72 4.34
CA TYR A 189 15.30 16.91 4.82
C TYR A 189 15.73 15.61 5.51
N LYS A 190 16.86 15.65 6.24
CA LYS A 190 17.44 14.48 6.91
C LYS A 190 16.44 13.76 7.79
N LEU A 191 16.38 12.43 7.69
CA LEU A 191 15.48 11.60 8.48
C LEU A 191 15.97 11.46 9.93
N LYS A 192 15.04 11.52 10.87
CA LYS A 192 15.19 11.09 12.27
C LYS A 192 14.08 10.11 12.59
N ILE A 193 14.44 8.85 12.85
CA ILE A 193 13.45 7.80 13.04
C ILE A 193 13.90 6.78 14.10
N SER A 194 12.97 6.33 14.96
CA SER A 194 13.27 5.32 15.98
C SER A 194 12.01 4.67 16.56
N GLY A 195 12.21 3.64 17.40
CA GLY A 195 11.12 3.01 18.16
C GLY A 195 10.22 2.14 17.29
N TYR A 196 10.85 1.27 16.51
CA TYR A 196 10.18 0.35 15.59
C TYR A 196 9.29 -0.68 16.30
N LEU A 197 8.13 -0.95 15.71
CA LEU A 197 7.20 -2.04 16.02
C LEU A 197 6.47 -2.43 14.72
N GLY A 198 6.02 -3.68 14.59
CA GLY A 198 5.10 -4.06 13.52
C GLY A 198 5.28 -5.50 13.06
N ASN A 199 4.48 -5.92 12.10
CA ASN A 199 4.58 -7.26 11.48
C ASN A 199 5.38 -7.25 10.16
N ALA A 200 5.77 -6.08 9.66
CA ALA A 200 6.80 -5.97 8.64
C ALA A 200 8.19 -6.28 9.25
N THR A 201 9.23 -6.17 8.43
CA THR A 201 10.63 -6.05 8.92
C THR A 201 10.99 -4.58 9.08
N ASP A 202 12.01 -4.24 9.88
CA ASP A 202 12.47 -2.84 9.96
C ASP A 202 13.40 -2.49 8.78
N SER A 203 12.81 -2.10 7.64
CA SER A 203 13.56 -1.67 6.46
C SER A 203 13.79 -0.15 6.40
N LEU A 204 13.51 0.59 7.49
CA LEU A 204 13.73 2.03 7.59
C LEU A 204 14.81 2.41 8.60
N ALA A 205 15.18 1.54 9.55
CA ALA A 205 16.27 1.79 10.51
C ALA A 205 17.59 2.22 9.84
N TRP A 206 17.98 1.57 8.75
CA TRP A 206 19.22 1.93 8.04
C TRP A 206 19.18 3.33 7.40
N HIS A 207 17.99 3.89 7.24
CA HIS A 207 17.79 5.23 6.68
C HIS A 207 17.86 6.34 7.73
N ASP A 208 17.94 6.01 9.03
CA ASP A 208 18.06 7.01 10.08
C ASP A 208 19.31 7.88 9.87
N ASN A 209 19.15 9.18 10.13
CA ASN A 209 20.20 10.19 10.00
C ASN A 209 20.76 10.41 8.58
N LEU A 210 20.18 9.79 7.55
CA LEU A 210 20.53 10.03 6.15
C LEU A 210 19.79 11.24 5.57
N ASN A 211 20.46 11.92 4.64
CA ASN A 211 19.89 13.04 3.90
C ASN A 211 18.91 12.53 2.83
N PHE A 212 17.84 13.29 2.59
CA PHE A 212 16.98 13.01 1.45
C PHE A 212 17.74 13.30 0.15
N SER A 213 17.43 12.54 -0.89
CA SER A 213 17.97 12.77 -2.22
C SER A 213 17.05 12.17 -3.28
N THR A 214 17.20 12.66 -4.50
CA THR A 214 16.41 12.26 -5.67
C THR A 214 17.32 11.58 -6.67
N TYR A 215 16.85 10.47 -7.25
CA TYR A 215 17.56 9.75 -8.28
C TYR A 215 17.83 10.63 -9.51
N LYS A 216 16.83 11.41 -9.92
CA LYS A 216 16.87 12.26 -11.11
C LYS A 216 18.00 13.28 -11.07
N ASP A 217 18.25 13.89 -9.91
CA ASP A 217 19.32 14.89 -9.73
C ASP A 217 20.69 14.25 -9.52
N ASN A 218 20.74 13.05 -8.93
CA ASN A 218 21.99 12.35 -8.65
C ASN A 218 22.44 11.38 -9.75
N LYS A 219 21.64 11.10 -10.79
CA LYS A 219 21.87 10.05 -11.78
C LYS A 219 23.28 10.06 -12.41
N ASN A 220 23.89 11.23 -12.56
CA ASN A 220 25.21 11.40 -13.18
C ASN A 220 26.38 11.35 -12.17
N ASN A 221 26.08 11.38 -10.87
CA ASN A 221 27.07 11.40 -9.78
C ASN A 221 27.11 10.06 -9.00
N ILE A 222 26.45 9.01 -9.52
CA ILE A 222 26.39 7.71 -8.85
C ILE A 222 27.66 6.91 -9.18
N PRO A 223 28.45 6.47 -8.18
CA PRO A 223 29.61 5.61 -8.42
C PRO A 223 29.21 4.32 -9.14
N ASN A 224 30.07 3.84 -10.03
CA ASN A 224 29.80 2.77 -11.01
C ASN A 224 29.62 1.35 -10.41
N CYS A 225 29.36 1.19 -9.11
CA CYS A 225 29.26 -0.12 -8.44
C CYS A 225 27.82 -0.49 -8.07
N LEU A 226 27.43 -1.74 -8.38
CA LEU A 226 26.05 -2.25 -8.30
C LEU A 226 25.38 -2.08 -6.93
N PHE A 227 26.16 -2.12 -5.86
CA PHE A 227 25.67 -2.03 -4.48
C PHE A 227 25.46 -0.58 -4.00
N LYS A 228 25.82 0.43 -4.79
CA LYS A 228 25.64 1.85 -4.45
C LYS A 228 24.53 2.54 -5.23
N TYR A 229 23.80 1.86 -6.12
CA TYR A 229 22.76 2.50 -6.92
C TYR A 229 21.49 2.74 -6.08
N PRO A 230 21.15 4.01 -5.76
CA PRO A 230 19.78 4.34 -5.40
C PRO A 230 18.87 4.01 -6.58
N GLY A 231 17.71 3.41 -6.30
CA GLY A 231 16.66 3.23 -7.30
C GLY A 231 16.06 4.55 -7.77
N PRO A 232 15.29 4.58 -8.87
CA PRO A 232 14.45 5.72 -9.24
C PRO A 232 13.56 6.18 -8.08
N GLY A 233 13.20 7.46 -8.09
CA GLY A 233 12.43 8.09 -7.01
C GLY A 233 13.27 8.98 -6.09
N GLY A 234 12.66 9.43 -5.00
CA GLY A 234 13.30 10.22 -3.94
C GLY A 234 13.18 9.53 -2.58
N TRP A 235 14.29 9.41 -1.87
CA TRP A 235 14.38 8.74 -0.57
C TRP A 235 15.59 9.20 0.23
N TRP A 236 15.69 8.76 1.48
CA TRP A 236 16.88 8.94 2.32
C TRP A 236 17.95 7.90 1.96
N PHE A 237 18.51 8.01 0.75
CA PHE A 237 19.43 7.02 0.21
C PHE A 237 20.79 7.01 0.93
N GLY A 238 21.32 5.79 1.14
CA GLY A 238 22.69 5.55 1.57
C GLY A 238 23.51 4.97 0.42
N ALA A 239 24.34 3.97 0.69
CA ALA A 239 24.93 3.12 -0.34
C ALA A 239 23.89 2.08 -0.83
N GLY A 240 22.86 2.56 -1.54
CA GLY A 240 21.65 1.78 -1.87
C GLY A 240 20.45 2.14 -1.00
N HIS A 241 19.54 1.18 -0.75
CA HIS A 241 18.39 1.39 0.13
C HIS A 241 17.90 0.11 0.82
N GLY A 242 17.46 0.19 2.07
CA GLY A 242 16.71 -0.87 2.74
C GLY A 242 15.24 -0.84 2.34
N SER A 243 14.72 0.33 2.00
CA SER A 243 13.39 0.54 1.44
C SER A 243 13.43 1.64 0.38
N ASN A 244 12.56 1.54 -0.61
CA ASN A 244 12.32 2.62 -1.59
C ASN A 244 10.84 2.60 -1.96
N LEU A 245 10.00 3.22 -1.13
CA LEU A 245 8.55 3.22 -1.35
C LEU A 245 8.12 4.17 -2.49
N ASN A 246 9.06 4.98 -2.96
CA ASN A 246 8.90 5.92 -4.04
C ASN A 246 9.47 5.41 -5.37
N GLY A 247 9.84 4.13 -5.43
CA GLY A 247 10.28 3.49 -6.66
C GLY A 247 9.21 3.40 -7.75
N VAL A 248 9.64 2.88 -8.90
CA VAL A 248 8.82 2.64 -10.08
C VAL A 248 7.71 1.64 -9.75
N TRP A 249 6.48 2.00 -10.08
CA TRP A 249 5.32 1.18 -9.80
C TRP A 249 5.45 -0.21 -10.44
N ARG A 250 5.33 -1.26 -9.62
CA ARG A 250 5.37 -2.67 -10.06
C ARG A 250 6.61 -3.09 -10.86
N SER A 251 7.72 -2.35 -10.74
CA SER A 251 8.97 -2.77 -11.35
C SER A 251 9.54 -4.01 -10.66
N ASP A 252 9.95 -4.99 -11.46
CA ASP A 252 10.68 -6.20 -11.06
C ASP A 252 12.21 -6.07 -11.28
N ARG A 253 12.63 -4.96 -11.91
CA ARG A 253 14.05 -4.63 -12.07
C ARG A 253 14.71 -4.38 -10.72
N PHE A 254 15.94 -4.87 -10.59
CA PHE A 254 16.75 -4.77 -9.38
C PHE A 254 16.83 -3.32 -8.88
N ASN A 255 16.45 -3.09 -7.62
CA ASN A 255 16.43 -1.80 -6.92
C ASN A 255 15.50 -0.74 -7.51
N GLN A 256 14.59 -1.07 -8.43
CA GLN A 256 13.76 -0.04 -9.08
C GLN A 256 12.32 0.03 -8.55
N GLY A 257 11.83 -1.05 -7.94
CA GLY A 257 10.43 -1.16 -7.51
C GLY A 257 10.09 -0.42 -6.22
N ILE A 258 8.83 -0.53 -5.79
CA ILE A 258 8.40 -0.14 -4.44
C ILE A 258 8.92 -1.19 -3.47
N ASN A 259 10.15 -1.02 -3.00
CA ASN A 259 10.87 -2.04 -2.26
C ASN A 259 10.76 -1.83 -0.75
N TRP A 260 10.58 -2.93 -0.03
CA TRP A 260 10.77 -3.05 1.41
C TRP A 260 11.61 -4.32 1.64
N TYR A 261 12.91 -4.18 1.88
CA TYR A 261 13.89 -5.25 1.67
C TYR A 261 13.50 -6.58 2.29
N GLY A 262 13.10 -6.60 3.57
CA GLY A 262 12.77 -7.85 4.24
C GLY A 262 11.45 -8.50 3.80
N LEU A 263 10.69 -7.89 2.89
CA LEU A 263 9.45 -8.45 2.33
C LEU A 263 9.54 -8.65 0.80
N THR A 264 10.04 -7.66 0.08
CA THR A 264 10.11 -7.70 -1.40
C THR A 264 11.47 -8.13 -1.93
N GLY A 265 12.53 -8.07 -1.11
CA GLY A 265 13.89 -7.96 -1.61
C GLY A 265 14.02 -6.79 -2.59
N TYR A 266 14.89 -6.94 -3.59
CA TYR A 266 15.17 -5.90 -4.59
C TYR A 266 14.55 -6.13 -5.97
N LYS A 267 13.87 -7.27 -6.19
CA LYS A 267 13.32 -7.67 -7.50
C LYS A 267 11.79 -7.81 -7.50
N LYS A 268 11.13 -7.42 -6.42
CA LYS A 268 9.67 -7.38 -6.31
C LYS A 268 9.24 -6.00 -5.82
N SER A 269 8.00 -5.64 -6.10
CA SER A 269 7.42 -4.36 -5.70
C SER A 269 6.17 -4.61 -4.86
N ALA A 270 5.93 -3.79 -3.85
CA ALA A 270 4.65 -3.75 -3.18
C ALA A 270 3.54 -3.33 -4.15
N TYR A 271 2.32 -3.83 -3.90
CA TYR A 271 1.10 -3.53 -4.65
C TYR A 271 0.31 -2.37 -4.05
N PHE A 272 0.66 -1.99 -2.83
CA PHE A 272 0.14 -0.83 -2.12
C PHE A 272 1.23 -0.33 -1.18
N SER A 273 1.34 0.98 -1.02
CA SER A 273 2.17 1.61 -0.01
C SER A 273 1.51 2.90 0.46
N GLU A 274 1.46 3.11 1.77
CA GLU A 274 0.98 4.35 2.36
C GLU A 274 1.82 4.69 3.59
N MET A 275 2.42 5.87 3.60
CA MET A 275 3.11 6.43 4.77
C MET A 275 2.23 7.50 5.40
N LYS A 276 2.07 7.46 6.72
CA LYS A 276 1.20 8.37 7.45
C LYS A 276 1.76 8.71 8.82
N ILE A 277 1.50 9.93 9.28
CA ILE A 277 2.01 10.46 10.55
C ILE A 277 0.86 10.86 11.47
N ARG A 278 1.08 10.76 12.77
CA ARG A 278 0.14 11.20 13.81
C ARG A 278 0.91 11.80 14.97
N GLU A 279 0.42 12.90 15.51
CA GLU A 279 1.02 13.52 16.69
C GLU A 279 0.73 12.68 17.94
N LYS A 280 1.76 12.42 18.74
CA LYS A 280 1.71 11.77 20.04
C LYS A 280 1.83 12.83 21.14
N TYR A 281 0.94 12.74 22.11
CA TYR A 281 0.93 13.57 23.32
C TYR A 281 1.21 12.70 24.54
#